data_AF-A0A2R3QIM4-F1
#
_entry.id   AF-A0A2R3QIM4-F1
#
_cell.length_a   1.000
_cell.length_b   1.000
_cell.length_c   1.000
_cell.angle_alpha   90.00
_cell.angle_beta   90.00
_cell.angle_gamma   90.00
#
_symmetry.space_group_name_H-M   'P 1'
#
loop_
_entity.id
_entity.type
_entity.pdbx_description
1 polymer ?
#
loop_
_entity_poly.entity_id
_entity_poly.type
_entity_poly.pdbx_seq_one_letter_code
_entity_poly.pdbx_strand_id
1 'polypeptide(L)'
;MKRRASLALLLCVLSIECLGHQDRVLSLHNDEDITGLPERYSPAALKIERSGGSSESLLQGIQIRISAYTSTLPPCVVKRLNTRHVSHIGLTASWYHDLTLLPPYINVDFYDTGYDPHRWENPRHSILFNLNNAKVVRMTYSRFSTDESRFEFLPIDLSSICDKREIENVVEPASTP
;
A
#
# COMPACT_ATOMS: atom_id res chain seq x y z
N MET A 1 19.98 -43.16 -27.41
CA MET A 1 18.70 -42.63 -26.84
C MET A 1 18.79 -42.20 -25.36
N LYS A 2 19.70 -42.75 -24.53
CA LYS A 2 19.81 -42.41 -23.08
C LYS A 2 20.31 -40.99 -22.74
N ARG A 3 21.10 -40.34 -23.62
CA ARG A 3 21.70 -39.00 -23.35
C ARG A 3 20.74 -37.81 -23.53
N ARG A 4 19.63 -37.99 -24.26
CA ARG A 4 18.64 -36.91 -24.51
C ARG A 4 17.68 -36.72 -23.34
N ALA A 5 17.41 -37.78 -22.56
CA ALA A 5 16.55 -37.72 -21.39
C ALA A 5 17.18 -36.93 -20.22
N SER A 6 18.50 -37.01 -20.06
CA SER A 6 19.23 -36.30 -19.00
C SER A 6 19.21 -34.77 -19.17
N LEU A 7 19.19 -34.28 -20.42
CA LEU A 7 19.15 -32.84 -20.70
C LEU A 7 17.77 -32.24 -20.40
N ALA A 8 16.69 -32.97 -20.71
CA ALA A 8 15.32 -32.53 -20.45
C ALA A 8 15.02 -32.44 -18.94
N LEU A 9 15.58 -33.36 -18.14
CA LEU A 9 15.44 -33.32 -16.68
C LEU A 9 16.18 -32.12 -16.07
N LEU A 10 17.36 -31.78 -16.58
CA LEU A 10 18.14 -30.62 -16.11
C LEU A 10 17.45 -29.28 -16.40
N LEU A 11 16.75 -29.17 -17.54
CA LEU A 11 16.00 -27.98 -17.93
C LEU A 11 14.73 -27.76 -17.08
N CYS A 12 14.09 -28.81 -16.55
CA CYS A 12 12.90 -28.69 -15.70
C CYS A 12 13.21 -28.24 -14.26
N VAL A 13 14.42 -28.48 -13.76
CA VAL A 13 14.82 -28.08 -12.39
C VAL A 13 15.21 -26.59 -12.34
N LEU A 14 15.53 -25.97 -13.48
CA LEU A 14 15.90 -24.55 -13.54
C LEU A 14 14.68 -23.59 -13.61
N SER A 15 13.45 -24.11 -13.62
CA SER A 15 12.23 -23.29 -13.76
C SER A 15 11.58 -22.87 -12.43
N ILE A 16 12.21 -23.14 -11.28
CA ILE A 16 11.54 -23.07 -9.96
C ILE A 16 11.59 -21.66 -9.34
N GLU A 17 12.43 -20.75 -9.82
CA GLU A 17 12.70 -19.46 -9.14
C GLU A 17 12.02 -18.26 -9.81
N CYS A 18 10.82 -18.44 -10.38
CA CYS A 18 10.00 -17.32 -10.89
C CYS A 18 8.85 -16.99 -9.93
N LEU A 19 9.13 -17.02 -8.62
CA LEU A 19 8.27 -16.37 -7.62
C LEU A 19 8.47 -14.86 -7.75
N GLY A 20 7.92 -14.30 -8.82
CA GLY A 20 7.87 -12.86 -9.03
C GLY A 20 7.26 -12.19 -7.80
N HIS A 21 7.85 -11.05 -7.43
CA HIS A 21 7.47 -10.21 -6.29
C HIS A 21 6.01 -9.77 -6.40
N GLN A 22 5.09 -10.65 -6.00
CA GLN A 22 3.68 -10.38 -6.08
C GLN A 22 3.17 -9.97 -4.71
N ASP A 23 2.79 -8.70 -4.64
CA ASP A 23 1.95 -8.15 -3.60
C ASP A 23 0.76 -9.09 -3.33
N ARG A 24 0.57 -9.42 -2.06
CA ARG A 24 -0.59 -10.17 -1.57
C ARG A 24 -1.73 -9.19 -1.35
N VAL A 25 -2.87 -9.45 -1.99
CA VAL A 25 -4.12 -8.72 -1.72
C VAL A 25 -4.60 -9.10 -0.32
N LEU A 26 -4.93 -8.09 0.48
CA LEU A 26 -5.46 -8.23 1.83
C LEU A 26 -6.95 -7.89 1.87
N SER A 27 -7.62 -8.21 2.96
CA SER A 27 -9.03 -7.85 3.18
C SER A 27 -9.17 -6.87 4.35
N LEU A 28 -10.05 -5.89 4.19
CA LEU A 28 -10.46 -4.96 5.24
C LEU A 28 -11.89 -5.31 5.67
N HIS A 29 -12.06 -5.74 6.92
CA HIS A 29 -13.36 -6.11 7.48
C HIS A 29 -13.84 -5.05 8.48
N ASN A 30 -15.15 -4.78 8.47
CA ASN A 30 -15.81 -3.86 9.41
C ASN A 30 -15.14 -2.48 9.50
N ASP A 31 -14.60 -1.98 8.39
CA ASP A 31 -13.90 -0.70 8.29
C ASP A 31 -12.69 -0.54 9.23
N GLU A 32 -12.14 -1.65 9.74
CA GLU A 32 -11.04 -1.61 10.70
C GLU A 32 -10.08 -2.80 10.60
N ASP A 33 -10.55 -4.04 10.60
CA ASP A 33 -9.68 -5.21 10.77
C ASP A 33 -9.03 -5.65 9.45
N ILE A 34 -7.70 -5.82 9.45
CA ILE A 34 -6.93 -6.25 8.27
C ILE A 34 -6.56 -7.72 8.42
N THR A 35 -7.00 -8.55 7.47
CA THR A 35 -6.70 -9.98 7.42
C THR A 35 -5.84 -10.33 6.19
N GLY A 36 -5.12 -11.46 6.28
CA GLY A 36 -4.24 -11.96 5.21
C GLY A 36 -2.74 -11.67 5.40
N LEU A 37 -2.37 -10.95 6.47
CA LEU A 37 -0.98 -10.78 6.88
C LEU A 37 -0.46 -12.01 7.64
N PRO A 38 0.86 -12.30 7.59
CA PRO A 38 1.50 -13.27 8.47
C PRO A 38 1.31 -12.95 9.95
N GLU A 39 1.27 -13.98 10.80
CA GLU A 39 1.02 -13.87 12.25
C GLU A 39 1.93 -12.84 12.94
N ARG A 40 3.20 -12.74 12.54
CA ARG A 40 4.16 -11.75 13.09
C ARG A 40 3.76 -10.28 12.91
N TYR A 41 2.88 -9.99 11.95
CA TYR A 41 2.36 -8.65 11.67
C TYR A 41 0.91 -8.47 12.13
N SER A 42 0.31 -9.53 12.69
CA SER A 42 -1.01 -9.49 13.31
C SER A 42 -0.89 -9.11 14.80
N PRO A 43 -1.95 -8.54 15.39
CA PRO A 43 -3.15 -8.02 14.74
C PRO A 43 -2.85 -6.75 13.91
N ALA A 44 -3.59 -6.54 12.83
CA ALA A 44 -3.45 -5.35 11.99
C ALA A 44 -4.81 -4.67 11.77
N ALA A 45 -4.84 -3.33 11.74
CA ALA A 45 -6.06 -2.57 11.57
C ALA A 45 -5.82 -1.25 10.82
N LEU A 46 -6.83 -0.79 10.08
CA LEU A 46 -6.94 0.52 9.46
C LEU A 46 -8.20 1.22 9.95
N LYS A 47 -8.09 2.01 11.02
CA LYS A 47 -9.21 2.78 11.55
C LYS A 47 -9.44 4.02 10.68
N ILE A 48 -10.67 4.21 10.22
CA ILE A 48 -11.08 5.32 9.35
C ILE A 48 -12.14 6.16 10.05
N GLU A 49 -11.86 7.43 10.27
CA GLU A 49 -12.78 8.39 10.86
C GLU A 49 -13.39 9.28 9.76
N ARG A 50 -14.72 9.45 9.80
CA ARG A 50 -15.48 10.21 8.79
C ARG A 50 -16.32 11.30 9.44
N SER A 51 -16.52 12.41 8.71
CA SER A 51 -17.39 13.49 9.15
C SER A 51 -18.86 13.03 9.20
N GLY A 52 -19.61 13.28 10.28
CA GLY A 52 -21.06 13.04 10.28
C GLY A 52 -21.52 11.57 10.15
N GLY A 53 -20.65 10.59 10.37
CA GLY A 53 -21.01 9.17 10.53
C GLY A 53 -21.54 8.42 9.30
N SER A 54 -21.66 9.07 8.13
CA SER A 54 -22.10 8.42 6.89
C SER A 54 -20.93 7.81 6.12
N SER A 55 -21.19 6.72 5.39
CA SER A 55 -20.19 6.06 4.52
C SER A 55 -19.77 6.88 3.30
N GLU A 56 -20.43 8.02 3.03
CA GLU A 56 -20.14 8.92 1.90
C GLU A 56 -19.38 10.17 2.32
N SER A 57 -19.20 10.34 3.62
CA SER A 57 -18.59 11.53 4.18
C SER A 57 -17.09 11.62 3.94
N LEU A 58 -16.57 12.84 4.00
CA LEU A 58 -15.14 13.11 3.97
C LEU A 58 -14.40 12.36 5.07
N LEU A 59 -13.24 11.82 4.72
CA LEU A 59 -12.28 11.30 5.70
C LEU A 59 -11.80 12.45 6.60
N GLN A 60 -11.71 12.18 7.90
CA GLN A 60 -11.25 13.11 8.94
C GLN A 60 -9.98 12.60 9.63
N GLY A 61 -9.85 11.27 9.74
CA GLY A 61 -8.71 10.64 10.39
C GLY A 61 -8.46 9.26 9.81
N ILE A 62 -7.19 8.88 9.74
CA ILE A 62 -6.76 7.54 9.35
C ILE A 62 -5.67 7.12 10.32
N GLN A 63 -5.83 5.95 10.91
CA GLN A 63 -4.82 5.34 11.76
C GLN A 63 -4.59 3.90 11.30
N ILE A 64 -3.33 3.56 11.09
CA ILE A 64 -2.91 2.19 10.85
C ILE A 64 -2.28 1.62 12.11
N ARG A 65 -2.62 0.39 12.46
CA ARG A 65 -2.01 -0.39 13.53
C ARG A 65 -1.49 -1.70 12.94
N ILE A 66 -0.24 -2.03 13.21
CA ILE A 66 0.41 -3.27 12.76
C ILE A 66 1.13 -3.85 13.97
N SER A 67 0.66 -5.00 14.46
CA SER A 67 1.09 -5.56 15.74
C SER A 67 1.01 -4.52 16.87
N ALA A 68 2.14 -4.20 17.51
CA ALA A 68 2.25 -3.19 18.57
C ALA A 68 2.45 -1.75 18.05
N TYR A 69 2.70 -1.57 16.75
CA TYR A 69 3.00 -0.26 16.17
C TYR A 69 1.74 0.42 15.68
N THR A 70 1.65 1.73 15.89
CA THR A 70 0.52 2.54 15.44
C THR A 70 1.04 3.83 14.83
N SER A 71 0.43 4.23 13.72
CA SER A 71 0.70 5.50 13.05
C SER A 71 -0.61 6.17 12.67
N THR A 72 -0.74 7.44 13.00
CA THR A 72 -1.90 8.26 12.63
C THR A 72 -1.47 9.20 11.53
N LEU A 73 -2.16 9.17 10.39
CA LEU A 73 -1.85 10.08 9.31
C LEU A 73 -2.20 11.52 9.72
N PRO A 74 -1.31 12.49 9.44
CA PRO A 74 -1.56 13.88 9.81
C PRO A 74 -2.71 14.45 8.97
N PRO A 75 -3.44 15.46 9.48
CA PRO A 75 -4.59 16.03 8.78
C PRO A 75 -4.26 16.55 7.37
N CYS A 76 -3.05 17.07 7.15
CA CYS A 76 -2.57 17.51 5.84
C CYS A 76 -2.60 16.39 4.78
N VAL A 77 -2.30 15.14 5.16
CA VAL A 77 -2.36 13.96 4.29
C VAL A 77 -3.81 13.55 4.07
N VAL A 78 -4.58 13.43 5.15
CA VAL A 78 -5.99 12.99 5.07
C VAL A 78 -6.82 13.90 4.17
N LYS A 79 -6.58 15.22 4.21
CA LYS A 79 -7.24 16.21 3.35
C LYS A 79 -6.96 16.04 1.85
N ARG A 80 -5.96 15.26 1.45
CA ARG A 80 -5.66 14.97 0.03
C ARG A 80 -6.45 13.80 -0.52
N LEU A 81 -7.03 12.98 0.35
CA LEU A 81 -7.71 11.76 -0.03
C LEU A 81 -9.17 12.06 -0.39
N ASN A 82 -9.55 11.76 -1.64
CA ASN A 82 -10.92 12.00 -2.11
C ASN A 82 -11.84 10.79 -1.94
N THR A 83 -11.31 9.67 -1.42
CA THR A 83 -12.04 8.43 -1.17
C THR A 83 -13.23 8.66 -0.24
N ARG A 84 -14.38 8.08 -0.59
CA ARG A 84 -15.62 8.21 0.17
C ARG A 84 -15.98 6.90 0.87
N HIS A 85 -16.06 5.83 0.09
CA HIS A 85 -16.47 4.51 0.57
C HIS A 85 -15.28 3.64 0.96
N VAL A 86 -15.45 2.77 1.96
CA VAL A 86 -14.41 1.78 2.32
C VAL A 86 -14.18 0.76 1.21
N SER A 87 -15.19 0.45 0.40
CA SER A 87 -15.03 -0.39 -0.80
C SER A 87 -14.08 0.21 -1.86
N HIS A 88 -13.75 1.49 -1.74
CA HIS A 88 -12.78 2.19 -2.60
C HIS A 88 -11.38 2.22 -1.94
N ILE A 89 -11.13 1.34 -0.98
CA ILE A 89 -9.83 1.18 -0.33
C ILE A 89 -9.28 -0.18 -0.69
N GLY A 90 -8.13 -0.18 -1.37
CA GLY A 90 -7.38 -1.39 -1.69
C GLY A 90 -6.26 -1.61 -0.67
N LEU A 91 -6.00 -2.86 -0.32
CA LEU A 91 -4.88 -3.24 0.53
C LEU A 91 -4.05 -4.31 -0.18
N THR A 92 -2.76 -4.02 -0.32
CA THR A 92 -1.76 -5.02 -0.73
C THR A 92 -0.57 -5.02 0.21
N ALA A 93 0.17 -6.11 0.28
CA ALA A 93 1.37 -6.19 1.11
C ALA A 93 2.42 -7.13 0.53
N SER A 94 3.68 -6.88 0.87
CA SER A 94 4.81 -7.73 0.47
C SER A 94 5.82 -7.83 1.61
N TRP A 95 6.32 -9.05 1.83
CA TRP A 95 7.23 -9.37 2.94
C TRP A 95 8.27 -10.45 2.59
N TYR A 96 8.41 -10.79 1.32
CA TYR A 96 9.36 -11.79 0.81
C TYR A 96 10.36 -11.21 -0.22
N HIS A 97 10.59 -9.90 -0.19
CA HIS A 97 11.49 -9.21 -1.12
C HIS A 97 12.86 -8.93 -0.48
N ASP A 98 13.82 -8.51 -1.31
CA ASP A 98 15.11 -8.03 -0.83
C ASP A 98 14.94 -6.79 0.06
N LEU A 99 15.25 -6.97 1.35
CA LEU A 99 15.07 -5.97 2.38
C LEU A 99 16.02 -4.78 2.27
N THR A 100 17.03 -4.87 1.40
CA THR A 100 17.94 -3.75 1.12
C THR A 100 17.29 -2.67 0.25
N LEU A 101 16.23 -3.00 -0.49
CA LEU A 101 15.52 -2.07 -1.36
C LEU A 101 14.32 -1.42 -0.67
N LEU A 102 13.52 -2.23 0.03
CA LEU A 102 12.34 -1.80 0.77
C LEU A 102 12.17 -2.67 2.03
N PRO A 103 11.62 -2.12 3.12
CA PRO A 103 11.19 -2.94 4.23
C PRO A 103 9.94 -3.75 3.84
N PRO A 104 9.61 -4.83 4.56
CA PRO A 104 8.30 -5.46 4.46
C PRO A 104 7.22 -4.39 4.62
N TYR A 105 6.23 -4.36 3.73
CA TYR A 105 5.29 -3.24 3.65
C TYR A 105 3.85 -3.69 3.47
N ILE A 106 2.95 -2.77 3.82
CA ILE A 106 1.55 -2.75 3.39
C ILE A 106 1.32 -1.45 2.62
N ASN A 107 0.75 -1.57 1.42
CA ASN A 107 0.27 -0.46 0.62
C ASN A 107 -1.23 -0.30 0.84
N VAL A 108 -1.66 0.93 1.10
CA VAL A 108 -3.07 1.30 1.20
C VAL A 108 -3.40 2.23 0.03
N ASP A 109 -4.26 1.74 -0.86
CA ASP A 109 -4.75 2.47 -2.01
C ASP A 109 -6.08 3.14 -1.67
N PHE A 110 -6.11 4.47 -1.73
CA PHE A 110 -7.29 5.31 -1.55
C PHE A 110 -7.75 5.78 -2.93
N TYR A 111 -8.71 5.06 -3.53
CA TYR A 111 -9.23 5.40 -4.85
C TYR A 111 -10.12 6.65 -4.79
N ASP A 112 -9.97 7.52 -5.78
CA ASP A 112 -10.75 8.76 -5.87
C ASP A 112 -12.25 8.49 -6.13
N THR A 113 -13.08 9.52 -6.03
CA THR A 113 -14.51 9.42 -6.41
C THR A 113 -14.66 9.01 -7.87
N GLY A 114 -15.62 8.12 -8.15
CA GLY A 114 -15.79 7.54 -9.49
C GLY A 114 -14.99 6.27 -9.75
N TYR A 115 -14.42 5.67 -8.70
CA TYR A 115 -13.80 4.34 -8.75
C TYR A 115 -14.72 3.31 -9.42
N ASP A 116 -14.16 2.56 -10.36
CA ASP A 116 -14.81 1.43 -11.02
C ASP A 116 -13.89 0.19 -10.91
N PRO A 117 -14.30 -0.88 -10.19
CA PRO A 117 -13.46 -2.08 -10.02
C PRO A 117 -13.16 -2.80 -11.34
N HIS A 118 -13.85 -2.50 -12.44
CA HIS A 118 -13.60 -3.06 -13.76
C HIS A 118 -12.61 -2.25 -14.59
N ARG A 119 -12.15 -1.10 -14.10
CA ARG A 119 -11.15 -0.27 -14.76
C ARG A 119 -9.80 -0.41 -14.06
N TRP A 120 -8.73 -0.51 -14.82
CA TRP A 120 -7.38 -0.57 -14.25
C TRP A 120 -6.82 0.84 -14.04
N GLU A 121 -7.32 1.81 -14.79
CA GLU A 121 -6.87 3.20 -14.80
C GLU A 121 -7.47 4.12 -13.72
N ASN A 122 -7.94 3.56 -12.60
CA ASN A 122 -8.52 4.37 -11.52
C ASN A 122 -7.49 5.29 -10.84
N PRO A 123 -7.75 6.61 -10.76
CA PRO A 123 -6.92 7.51 -9.98
C PRO A 123 -6.97 7.17 -8.49
N ARG A 124 -5.81 7.26 -7.83
CA ARG A 124 -5.70 6.92 -6.41
C ARG A 124 -4.50 7.55 -5.75
N HIS A 125 -4.61 7.75 -4.45
CA HIS A 125 -3.46 7.95 -3.58
C HIS A 125 -3.02 6.60 -3.01
N SER A 126 -1.73 6.27 -3.12
CA SER A 126 -1.16 5.06 -2.53
C SER A 126 -0.23 5.46 -1.40
N ILE A 127 -0.41 4.87 -0.22
CA ILE A 127 0.43 5.11 0.96
C ILE A 127 1.07 3.80 1.37
N LEU A 128 2.41 3.76 1.31
CA LEU A 128 3.21 2.62 1.69
C LEU A 128 3.63 2.75 3.16
N PHE A 129 3.26 1.78 3.98
CA PHE A 129 3.66 1.69 5.39
C PHE A 129 4.62 0.52 5.61
N ASN A 130 5.63 0.73 6.43
CA ASN A 130 6.55 -0.31 6.86
C ASN A 130 5.89 -1.21 7.92
N LEU A 131 5.83 -2.52 7.67
CA LEU A 131 5.21 -3.50 8.56
C LEU A 131 5.94 -3.66 9.91
N ASN A 132 7.21 -3.25 10.01
CA ASN A 132 7.99 -3.38 11.24
C ASN A 132 7.81 -2.19 12.20
N ASN A 133 7.23 -1.07 11.76
CA ASN A 133 7.12 0.13 12.61
C ASN A 133 5.88 1.01 12.32
N ALA A 134 5.03 0.61 11.37
CA ALA A 134 3.85 1.35 10.90
C ALA A 134 4.14 2.76 10.34
N LYS A 135 5.39 3.12 10.08
CA LYS A 135 5.73 4.43 9.52
C LYS A 135 5.49 4.48 8.01
N VAL A 136 5.16 5.67 7.52
CA VAL A 136 5.00 5.95 6.10
C VAL A 136 6.36 5.97 5.44
N VAL A 137 6.57 5.06 4.49
CA VAL A 137 7.76 5.00 3.64
C VAL A 137 7.62 5.97 2.47
N ARG A 138 6.43 5.99 1.85
CA ARG A 138 6.18 6.73 0.62
C ARG A 138 4.69 7.00 0.43
N MET A 139 4.38 8.13 -0.20
CA MET A 139 3.07 8.44 -0.74
C MET A 139 3.19 8.76 -2.24
N THR A 140 2.27 8.25 -3.05
CA THR A 140 2.18 8.55 -4.48
C THR A 140 0.75 8.90 -4.86
N TYR A 141 0.59 9.71 -5.89
CA TYR A 141 -0.67 9.84 -6.62
C TYR A 141 -0.53 9.17 -7.98
N SER A 142 -1.45 8.28 -8.29
CA SER A 142 -1.47 7.56 -9.54
C SER A 142 -2.67 7.97 -10.37
N ARG A 143 -2.48 8.20 -11.67
CA ARG A 143 -3.55 8.57 -12.61
C ARG A 143 -3.23 8.13 -14.01
N PHE A 144 -4.25 8.05 -14.86
CA PHE A 144 -4.06 7.85 -16.29
C PHE A 144 -4.10 9.17 -17.03
N SER A 145 -3.04 9.45 -17.78
CA SER A 145 -2.93 10.60 -18.68
C SER A 145 -3.52 10.22 -20.03
N THR A 146 -4.66 10.82 -20.40
CA THR A 146 -5.30 10.58 -21.70
C THR A 146 -4.45 11.10 -22.85
N ASP A 147 -3.75 12.21 -22.63
CA ASP A 147 -2.96 12.90 -23.65
C ASP A 147 -1.74 12.08 -24.07
N GLU A 148 -1.18 11.31 -23.15
CA GLU A 148 0.01 10.48 -23.37
C GLU A 148 -0.30 8.97 -23.36
N SER A 149 -1.56 8.60 -23.16
CA SER A 149 -2.03 7.21 -23.07
C SER A 149 -1.19 6.35 -22.11
N ARG A 150 -0.78 6.93 -20.98
CA ARG A 150 0.11 6.27 -19.99
C ARG A 150 -0.42 6.40 -18.58
N PHE A 151 -0.03 5.45 -17.75
CA PHE A 151 -0.27 5.50 -16.32
C PHE A 151 0.90 6.20 -15.63
N GLU A 152 0.62 7.27 -14.90
CA GLU A 152 1.59 8.08 -14.19
C GLU A 152 1.61 7.71 -12.70
N PHE A 153 2.82 7.65 -12.14
CA PHE A 153 3.05 7.51 -10.70
C PHE A 153 3.80 8.75 -10.22
N LEU A 154 3.07 9.67 -9.59
CA LEU A 154 3.59 10.95 -9.14
C LEU A 154 3.97 10.85 -7.65
N PRO A 155 5.26 10.86 -7.28
CA PRO A 155 5.65 10.86 -5.88
C PRO A 155 5.16 12.13 -5.19
N ILE A 156 4.64 11.99 -3.98
CA ILE A 156 4.24 13.11 -3.13
C ILE A 156 5.30 13.27 -2.04
N ASP A 157 6.01 14.40 -2.08
CA ASP A 157 6.87 14.82 -0.98
C ASP A 157 6.00 15.37 0.15
N LEU A 158 5.85 14.59 1.22
CA LEU A 158 5.07 14.98 2.39
C LEU A 158 5.60 16.25 3.05
N SER A 159 6.90 16.52 2.97
CA SER A 159 7.48 17.74 3.53
C SER A 159 7.09 19.01 2.76
N SER A 160 6.66 18.85 1.51
CA SER A 160 6.13 19.96 0.69
C SER A 160 4.66 20.29 0.96
N ILE A 161 3.91 19.39 1.60
CA ILE A 161 2.46 19.53 1.82
C ILE A 161 2.03 19.55 3.29
N CYS A 162 2.94 19.26 4.23
CA CYS A 162 2.68 19.17 5.67
C CYS A 162 3.72 19.97 6.47
N ASP A 163 3.37 20.41 7.68
CA ASP A 163 4.37 20.97 8.62
C ASP A 163 5.31 19.84 9.06
N LYS A 164 6.61 20.14 9.15
CA LYS A 164 7.64 19.17 9.54
C LYS A 164 7.29 18.44 10.86
N ARG A 165 6.72 19.16 11.83
CA ARG A 165 6.34 18.61 13.14
C ARG A 165 5.21 17.59 13.04
N GLU A 166 4.34 17.71 12.04
CA GLU A 166 3.24 16.77 11.82
C GLU A 166 3.73 15.43 11.23
N ILE A 167 4.84 15.45 10.50
CA ILE A 167 5.35 14.27 9.78
C ILE A 167 6.55 13.58 10.44
N GLU A 168 7.24 14.25 11.38
CA GLU A 168 8.49 13.77 12.00
C GLU A 168 8.38 12.38 12.63
N ASN A 169 7.23 12.05 13.23
CA ASN A 169 7.00 10.75 13.87
C ASN A 169 6.22 9.76 12.99
N VAL A 170 5.68 10.23 11.86
CA VAL A 170 4.84 9.43 10.95
C VAL A 170 5.66 8.86 9.81
N VAL A 171 6.62 9.61 9.30
CA VAL A 171 7.42 9.24 8.13
C VAL A 171 8.66 8.48 8.56
N GLU A 172 8.98 7.42 7.82
CA GLU A 172 10.23 6.70 7.99
C GLU A 172 11.39 7.61 7.55
N PRO A 173 12.43 7.80 8.37
CA PRO A 173 13.60 8.54 7.94
C PRO A 173 14.17 7.91 6.66
N ALA A 174 14.57 8.73 5.70
CA ALA A 174 15.26 8.23 4.52
C ALA A 174 16.45 7.36 4.98
N SER A 175 16.44 6.09 4.62
CA SER A 175 17.55 5.19 4.86
C SER A 175 18.77 5.79 4.16
N THR A 176 19.79 6.15 4.95
CA THR A 176 21.06 6.60 4.39
C THR A 176 21.71 5.38 3.73
N PRO A 177 22.06 5.44 2.43
CA PRO A 177 22.71 4.33 1.74
C PRO A 177 24.08 3.98 2.34
#